data_AF-F7ACA9-F1
#
_entry.id   AF-F7ACA9-F1
#
_cell.length_a   1.000
_cell.length_b   1.000
_cell.length_c   1.000
_cell.angle_alpha   90.00
_cell.angle_beta   90.00
_cell.angle_gamma   90.00
#
_symmetry.space_group_name_H-M   'P 1'
#
loop_
_entity.id
_entity.type
_entity.pdbx_description
1 polymer ?
#
loop_
_entity_poly.entity_id
_entity_poly.type
_entity_poly.pdbx_seq_one_letter_code
_entity_poly.pdbx_strand_id
1 'polypeptide(L)'
;MAVMDGEKKEELPDINTAKEFYSKYEPKEILGRGVSSCVRRCVDKKTRGEFAVKIIDLTDGSNKISEELRQVTHNEINILKEVSGHVHIIELVDVFETSTFIFLIFQLLKRGELFDYLTEVVKFGERQTRSTMRSLLEAVAYLHSQNIVHRDLKPENILLDDDLNLHLSDFGFSTKIENGKYFTELYGTPGYMSPEMLKCTVDEHHHGYGVEIDIWACGVIMYTLLAGAPPFWHRRQMIMLRRIMEGQYSFPSPDWDDISESARDLVSKMLVVDPTKRLTAEMALAHPFFQQVEDTSRYSAKPFNARRKFRVAVHTIVAYHRMAAQVHQHRPLQRAVAARDPYSVKCLRRIIDASAFRIYGHWVKKAANQNRATLFENSSRADQRRLQELEEFASAVNEDGLLMCPISSAGNSLIPQSVS
;
A
#
# COMPACT_ATOMS: atom_id res chain seq x y z
N MET A 1 -53.57 57.88 -15.18
CA MET A 1 -53.99 56.55 -14.68
C MET A 1 -53.25 55.53 -15.53
N ALA A 2 -52.06 55.09 -15.10
CA ALA A 2 -51.86 53.93 -14.20
C ALA A 2 -52.50 52.67 -14.83
N VAL A 3 -51.77 51.58 -15.11
CA VAL A 3 -50.94 50.82 -14.18
C VAL A 3 -49.75 50.17 -14.92
N MET A 4 -48.56 50.30 -14.34
CA MET A 4 -47.38 49.48 -14.67
C MET A 4 -47.48 48.20 -13.85
N ASP A 5 -47.65 47.05 -14.49
CA ASP A 5 -47.54 45.76 -13.82
C ASP A 5 -46.06 45.42 -13.60
N GLY A 6 -45.70 45.30 -12.33
CA GLY A 6 -44.35 45.00 -11.88
C GLY A 6 -44.00 43.55 -12.17
N GLU A 7 -42.95 43.35 -12.97
CA GLU A 7 -42.16 42.13 -12.97
C GLU A 7 -41.64 41.89 -11.55
N LYS A 8 -42.19 40.88 -10.87
CA LYS A 8 -41.56 40.30 -9.68
C LYS A 8 -40.22 39.73 -10.12
N LYS A 9 -39.14 40.45 -9.86
CA LYS A 9 -37.82 39.85 -9.75
C LYS A 9 -37.90 38.79 -8.66
N GLU A 10 -37.88 37.53 -9.03
CA GLU A 10 -37.49 36.46 -8.12
C GLU A 10 -36.09 36.80 -7.61
N GLU A 11 -36.01 37.30 -6.39
CA GLU A 11 -34.74 37.39 -5.67
C GLU A 11 -34.26 35.96 -5.45
N LEU A 12 -33.31 35.55 -6.28
CA LEU A 12 -32.62 34.25 -6.19
C LEU A 12 -32.05 34.11 -4.75
N PRO A 13 -32.51 33.15 -3.94
CA PRO A 13 -32.02 32.95 -2.56
C PRO A 13 -30.54 32.54 -2.50
N ASP A 14 -29.97 32.16 -3.64
CA ASP A 14 -28.68 31.48 -3.81
C ASP A 14 -27.44 32.36 -3.51
N ILE A 15 -27.47 33.64 -3.89
CA ILE A 15 -26.34 34.56 -3.66
C ILE A 15 -26.23 34.93 -2.18
N ASN A 16 -27.36 34.99 -1.47
CA ASN A 16 -27.41 35.48 -0.10
C ASN A 16 -26.78 34.48 0.88
N THR A 17 -27.02 33.18 0.75
CA THR A 17 -26.43 32.18 1.66
C THR A 17 -24.91 32.01 1.44
N ALA A 18 -24.44 32.11 0.18
CA ALA A 18 -23.00 32.17 -0.09
C ALA A 18 -22.38 33.42 0.57
N LYS A 19 -23.05 34.57 0.44
CA LYS A 19 -22.65 35.81 1.13
C LYS A 19 -22.66 35.65 2.65
N GLU A 20 -23.58 34.89 3.23
CA GLU A 20 -23.62 34.62 4.67
C GLU A 20 -22.36 33.88 5.13
N PHE A 21 -21.96 32.80 4.45
CA PHE A 21 -20.70 32.12 4.72
C PHE A 21 -19.51 33.09 4.63
N TYR A 22 -19.37 33.81 3.51
CA TYR A 22 -18.27 34.76 3.32
C TYR A 22 -18.36 35.99 4.24
N SER A 23 -19.52 36.29 4.82
CA SER A 23 -19.67 37.37 5.80
C SER A 23 -19.16 36.95 7.18
N LYS A 24 -19.29 35.67 7.54
CA LYS A 24 -18.92 35.13 8.86
C LYS A 24 -17.53 34.52 8.88
N TYR A 25 -17.14 33.78 7.85
CA TYR A 25 -15.88 33.06 7.78
C TYR A 25 -14.97 33.57 6.67
N GLU A 26 -13.67 33.46 6.89
CA GLU A 26 -12.63 33.74 5.91
C GLU A 26 -11.89 32.44 5.55
N PRO A 27 -12.06 31.90 4.33
CA PRO A 27 -11.34 30.71 3.88
C PRO A 27 -9.84 30.96 3.75
N LYS A 28 -9.04 29.93 4.05
CA LYS A 28 -7.57 29.95 4.02
C LYS A 28 -7.04 28.82 3.13
N GLU A 29 -5.93 28.20 3.49
CA GLU A 29 -5.33 27.10 2.74
C GLU A 29 -6.21 25.85 2.70
N ILE A 30 -5.91 24.98 1.75
CA ILE A 30 -6.59 23.70 1.55
C ILE A 30 -5.93 22.66 2.46
N LEU A 31 -6.75 21.93 3.20
CA LEU A 31 -6.33 20.84 4.08
C LEU A 31 -6.46 19.48 3.38
N GLY A 32 -7.50 19.32 2.53
CA GLY A 32 -7.75 18.07 1.82
C GLY A 32 -8.64 18.27 0.58
N ARG A 33 -8.60 17.30 -0.34
CA ARG A 33 -9.43 17.29 -1.56
C ARG A 33 -10.04 15.91 -1.76
N GLY A 34 -11.36 15.86 -1.91
CA GLY A 34 -12.12 14.70 -2.39
C GLY A 34 -12.50 14.84 -3.87
N VAL A 35 -13.32 13.92 -4.35
CA VAL A 35 -13.80 13.91 -5.75
C VAL A 35 -14.75 15.08 -6.03
N SER A 36 -15.71 15.31 -5.15
CA SER A 36 -16.72 16.39 -5.26
C SER A 36 -16.69 17.32 -4.03
N SER A 37 -15.58 17.31 -3.30
CA SER A 37 -15.43 18.12 -2.07
C SER A 37 -14.02 18.64 -1.88
N CYS A 38 -13.89 19.75 -1.17
CA CYS A 38 -12.62 20.36 -0.80
C CYS A 38 -12.70 20.82 0.66
N VAL A 39 -11.73 20.43 1.48
CA VAL A 39 -11.63 20.85 2.87
C VAL A 39 -10.60 21.96 2.99
N ARG A 40 -10.97 23.08 3.60
CA ARG A 40 -10.08 24.24 3.81
C ARG A 40 -10.07 24.64 5.28
N ARG A 41 -8.97 25.19 5.75
CA ARG A 41 -9.00 25.95 7.00
C ARG A 41 -9.82 27.22 6.75
N CYS A 42 -10.60 27.65 7.73
CA CYS A 42 -11.26 28.95 7.73
C CYS A 42 -11.17 29.61 9.11
N VAL A 43 -11.38 30.93 9.15
CA VAL A 43 -11.32 31.71 10.38
C VAL A 43 -12.63 32.46 10.55
N ASP A 44 -13.27 32.36 11.72
CA ASP A 44 -14.41 33.18 12.07
C ASP A 44 -13.96 34.65 12.21
N LYS A 45 -14.59 35.55 11.47
CA LYS A 45 -14.21 36.97 11.43
C LYS A 45 -14.47 37.71 12.75
N LYS A 46 -15.46 37.28 13.53
CA LYS A 46 -15.84 37.89 14.82
C LYS A 46 -14.97 37.35 15.95
N THR A 47 -14.89 36.04 16.09
CA THR A 47 -14.20 35.40 17.23
C THR A 47 -12.71 35.17 16.98
N ARG A 48 -12.28 35.22 15.71
CA ARG A 48 -10.93 34.84 15.26
C ARG A 48 -10.58 33.38 15.51
N GLY A 49 -11.57 32.54 15.86
CA GLY A 49 -11.40 31.10 16.00
C GLY A 49 -11.12 30.42 14.65
N GLU A 50 -10.33 29.36 14.69
CA GLU A 50 -9.98 28.56 13.50
C GLU A 50 -10.86 27.32 13.39
N PHE A 51 -11.30 27.03 12.17
CA PHE A 51 -12.23 25.96 11.83
C PHE A 51 -11.78 25.27 10.53
N ALA A 52 -12.41 24.14 10.23
CA ALA A 52 -12.33 23.50 8.92
C ALA A 52 -13.67 23.65 8.19
N VAL A 53 -13.65 24.00 6.91
CA VAL A 53 -14.85 24.00 6.06
C VAL A 53 -14.72 22.91 5.00
N LYS A 54 -15.65 21.95 5.00
CA LYS A 54 -15.85 20.99 3.91
C LYS A 54 -16.83 21.63 2.92
N ILE A 55 -16.31 21.96 1.74
CA ILE A 55 -17.06 22.58 0.64
C ILE A 55 -17.42 21.46 -0.33
N ILE A 56 -18.71 21.23 -0.54
CA ILE A 56 -19.24 20.22 -1.44
C ILE A 56 -19.78 20.94 -2.68
N ASP A 57 -19.33 20.50 -3.86
CA ASP A 57 -19.73 21.08 -5.15
C ASP A 57 -20.91 20.28 -5.73
N LEU A 58 -22.04 20.96 -5.95
CA LEU A 58 -23.26 20.39 -6.53
C LEU A 58 -23.33 20.60 -8.05
N THR A 59 -22.35 21.29 -8.65
CA THR A 59 -22.39 21.68 -10.08
C THR A 59 -21.81 20.63 -11.02
N ASP A 60 -21.05 19.67 -10.50
CA ASP A 60 -20.21 18.75 -11.29
C ASP A 60 -20.96 17.56 -11.94
N GLY A 61 -22.26 17.68 -12.25
CA GLY A 61 -23.05 16.58 -12.81
C GLY A 61 -24.37 16.96 -13.47
N SER A 62 -25.06 15.95 -14.03
CA SER A 62 -26.47 16.09 -14.43
C SER A 62 -27.34 16.42 -13.21
N ASN A 63 -28.46 17.15 -13.38
CA ASN A 63 -29.37 17.52 -12.29
C ASN A 63 -29.72 16.37 -11.32
N LYS A 64 -29.77 15.12 -11.81
CA LYS A 64 -30.04 13.94 -10.99
C LYS A 64 -28.91 13.62 -10.00
N ILE A 65 -27.64 13.69 -10.45
CA ILE A 65 -26.47 13.39 -9.61
C ILE A 65 -26.33 14.44 -8.51
N SER A 66 -26.57 15.71 -8.85
CA SER A 66 -26.55 16.81 -7.90
C SER A 66 -27.59 16.63 -6.79
N GLU A 67 -28.81 16.19 -7.14
CA GLU A 67 -29.86 15.93 -6.15
C GLU A 67 -29.54 14.71 -5.27
N GLU A 68 -28.98 13.64 -5.84
CA GLU A 68 -28.52 12.48 -5.07
C GLU A 68 -27.40 12.87 -4.08
N LEU A 69 -26.41 13.66 -4.52
CA LEU A 69 -25.32 14.16 -3.66
C LEU A 69 -25.85 15.08 -2.56
N ARG A 70 -26.81 15.94 -2.88
CA ARG A 70 -27.49 16.82 -1.92
C ARG A 70 -28.21 16.01 -0.85
N GLN A 71 -28.95 14.97 -1.26
CA GLN A 71 -29.67 14.10 -0.33
C GLN A 71 -28.72 13.32 0.60
N VAL A 72 -27.59 12.81 0.07
CA VAL A 72 -26.55 12.15 0.87
C VAL A 72 -25.93 13.14 1.87
N THR A 73 -25.63 14.36 1.43
CA THR A 73 -25.07 15.41 2.29
C THR A 73 -26.05 15.84 3.40
N HIS A 74 -27.34 15.95 3.09
CA HIS A 74 -28.36 16.22 4.11
C HIS A 74 -28.48 15.10 5.13
N ASN A 75 -28.35 13.85 4.70
CA ASN A 75 -28.29 12.73 5.63
C ASN A 75 -27.05 12.81 6.55
N GLU A 76 -25.87 13.11 6.00
CA GLU A 76 -24.64 13.36 6.78
C GLU A 76 -24.85 14.46 7.82
N ILE A 77 -25.42 15.61 7.42
CA ILE A 77 -25.73 16.74 8.32
C ILE A 77 -26.68 16.30 9.45
N ASN A 78 -27.74 15.55 9.13
CA ASN A 78 -28.72 15.12 10.12
C ASN A 78 -28.11 14.18 11.16
N ILE A 79 -27.28 13.23 10.71
CA ILE A 79 -26.55 12.34 11.60
C ILE A 79 -25.59 13.14 12.49
N LEU A 80 -24.78 14.02 11.91
CA LEU A 80 -23.84 14.88 12.66
C LEU A 80 -24.53 15.72 13.72
N LYS A 81 -25.71 16.29 13.41
CA LYS A 81 -26.52 17.04 14.38
C LYS A 81 -27.02 16.16 15.53
N GLU A 82 -27.42 14.93 15.24
CA GLU A 82 -27.92 13.99 16.24
C GLU A 82 -26.82 13.49 17.18
N VAL A 83 -25.62 13.23 16.66
CA VAL A 83 -24.49 12.73 17.44
C VAL A 83 -23.66 13.84 18.10
N SER A 84 -24.04 15.09 17.88
CA SER A 84 -23.33 16.27 18.37
C SER A 84 -23.18 16.28 19.89
N GLY A 85 -22.03 16.74 20.36
CA GLY A 85 -21.68 16.82 21.78
C GLY A 85 -20.96 15.61 22.35
N HIS A 86 -20.78 14.53 21.58
CA HIS A 86 -19.95 13.40 21.99
C HIS A 86 -18.45 13.74 21.87
N VAL A 87 -17.68 13.53 22.95
CA VAL A 87 -16.27 13.96 23.06
C VAL A 87 -15.32 13.36 22.01
N HIS A 88 -15.68 12.19 21.46
CA HIS A 88 -14.89 11.48 20.45
C HIS A 88 -15.49 11.55 19.04
N ILE A 89 -16.39 12.48 18.76
CA ILE A 89 -16.97 12.72 17.43
C ILE A 89 -16.74 14.18 17.05
N ILE A 90 -16.36 14.43 15.80
CA ILE A 90 -16.13 15.77 15.28
C ILE A 90 -17.40 16.63 15.39
N GLU A 91 -17.24 17.86 15.90
CA GLU A 91 -18.34 18.81 16.03
C GLU A 91 -18.62 19.53 14.70
N LEU A 92 -19.86 19.44 14.23
CA LEU A 92 -20.42 20.27 13.16
C LEU A 92 -20.95 21.58 13.76
N VAL A 93 -20.21 22.66 13.53
CA VAL A 93 -20.44 23.99 14.12
C VAL A 93 -21.49 24.79 13.36
N ASP A 94 -21.47 24.74 12.03
CA ASP A 94 -22.33 25.57 11.18
C ASP A 94 -22.54 24.94 9.81
N VAL A 95 -23.64 25.31 9.14
CA VAL A 95 -23.99 24.81 7.80
C VAL A 95 -24.51 25.94 6.94
N PHE A 96 -23.96 26.09 5.74
CA PHE A 96 -24.47 27.00 4.72
C PHE A 96 -24.74 26.24 3.45
N GLU A 97 -25.90 26.48 2.83
CA GLU A 97 -26.31 25.77 1.64
C GLU A 97 -26.76 26.77 0.56
N THR A 98 -26.25 26.55 -0.64
CA THR A 98 -26.59 27.30 -1.84
C THR A 98 -27.06 26.31 -2.91
N SER A 99 -27.52 26.78 -4.07
CA SER A 99 -27.92 25.91 -5.19
C SER A 99 -26.74 25.15 -5.79
N THR A 100 -25.52 25.64 -5.57
CA THR A 100 -24.28 25.17 -6.19
C THR A 100 -23.30 24.56 -5.20
N PHE A 101 -23.37 24.94 -3.91
CA PHE A 101 -22.41 24.49 -2.90
C PHE A 101 -23.08 24.24 -1.55
N ILE A 102 -22.53 23.28 -0.80
CA ILE A 102 -22.81 23.09 0.63
C ILE A 102 -21.50 23.29 1.41
N PHE A 103 -21.55 24.13 2.44
CA PHE A 103 -20.43 24.43 3.32
C PHE A 103 -20.73 23.87 4.72
N LEU A 104 -19.94 22.90 5.16
CA LEU A 104 -20.01 22.32 6.50
C LEU A 104 -18.83 22.83 7.32
N ILE A 105 -19.10 23.56 8.40
CA ILE A 105 -18.07 24.10 9.30
C ILE A 105 -17.87 23.13 10.45
N PHE A 106 -16.65 22.65 10.61
CA PHE A 106 -16.23 21.75 11.68
C PHE A 106 -15.19 22.41 12.57
N GLN A 107 -15.08 21.92 13.81
CA GLN A 107 -13.90 22.20 14.63
C GLN A 107 -12.60 21.82 13.89
N LEU A 108 -11.55 22.62 14.05
CA LEU A 108 -10.25 22.32 13.43
C LEU A 108 -9.42 21.37 14.31
N LEU A 109 -9.09 20.20 13.77
CA LEU A 109 -8.24 19.20 14.41
C LEU A 109 -6.83 19.24 13.80
N LYS A 110 -5.92 19.95 14.48
CA LYS A 110 -4.63 20.37 13.90
C LYS A 110 -3.62 19.25 13.68
N ARG A 111 -3.78 18.10 14.36
CA ARG A 111 -2.92 16.93 14.13
C ARG A 111 -3.36 16.09 12.93
N GLY A 112 -4.47 16.46 12.29
CA GLY A 112 -4.93 15.82 11.06
C GLY A 112 -5.34 14.37 11.28
N GLU A 113 -5.09 13.55 10.26
CA GLU A 113 -5.52 12.16 10.20
C GLU A 113 -4.62 11.22 11.02
N LEU A 114 -5.23 10.23 11.66
CA LEU A 114 -4.51 9.15 12.33
C LEU A 114 -3.64 8.36 11.34
N PHE A 115 -4.05 8.27 10.07
CA PHE A 115 -3.27 7.64 9.01
C PHE A 115 -1.91 8.31 8.80
N ASP A 116 -1.89 9.65 8.68
CA ASP A 116 -0.66 10.42 8.50
C ASP A 116 0.24 10.27 9.73
N TYR A 117 -0.34 10.40 10.93
CA TYR A 117 0.40 10.20 12.17
C TYR A 117 0.99 8.78 12.27
N LEU A 118 0.24 7.74 11.88
CA LEU A 118 0.74 6.37 11.85
C LEU A 118 1.87 6.19 10.84
N THR A 119 1.82 6.87 9.69
CA THR A 119 2.89 6.87 8.68
C THR A 119 4.19 7.47 9.24
N GLU A 120 4.09 8.50 10.08
CA GLU A 120 5.24 9.12 10.75
C GLU A 120 5.86 8.22 11.84
N VAL A 121 5.04 7.61 12.70
CA VAL A 121 5.51 6.81 13.85
C VAL A 121 5.66 5.31 13.58
N VAL A 122 5.23 4.84 12.40
CA VAL A 122 5.19 3.45 11.92
C VAL A 122 4.22 2.54 12.68
N LYS A 123 4.27 2.51 14.01
CA LYS A 123 3.34 1.74 14.85
C LYS A 123 3.21 2.32 16.24
N PHE A 124 2.08 2.03 16.90
CA PHE A 124 1.81 2.46 18.26
C PHE A 124 2.32 1.44 19.27
N GLY A 125 2.74 1.95 20.43
CA GLY A 125 2.90 1.09 21.61
C GLY A 125 1.53 0.75 22.19
N GLU A 126 1.41 -0.39 22.88
CA GLU A 126 0.11 -0.85 23.42
C GLU A 126 -0.60 0.17 24.31
N ARG A 127 0.14 1.01 25.05
CA ARG A 127 -0.45 2.07 25.87
C ARG A 127 -1.20 3.08 25.01
N GLN A 128 -0.58 3.52 23.93
CA GLN A 128 -1.19 4.46 23.00
C GLN A 128 -2.35 3.79 22.26
N THR A 129 -2.15 2.56 21.75
CA THR A 129 -3.24 1.77 21.15
C THR A 129 -4.42 1.62 22.10
N ARG A 130 -4.20 1.36 23.39
CA ARG A 130 -5.26 1.24 24.39
C ARG A 130 -6.06 2.52 24.53
N SER A 131 -5.38 3.68 24.60
CA SER A 131 -6.07 4.97 24.68
C SER A 131 -6.88 5.25 23.42
N THR A 132 -6.26 5.12 22.25
CA THR A 132 -6.91 5.37 20.95
C THR A 132 -8.10 4.43 20.72
N MET A 133 -7.94 3.13 20.99
CA MET A 133 -9.00 2.14 20.80
C MET A 133 -10.13 2.30 21.81
N ARG A 134 -9.85 2.77 23.04
CA ARG A 134 -10.90 3.08 24.01
C ARG A 134 -11.81 4.19 23.46
N SER A 135 -11.21 5.33 23.06
CA SER A 135 -11.96 6.45 22.51
C SER A 135 -12.74 6.08 21.24
N LEU A 136 -12.13 5.28 20.34
CA LEU A 136 -12.81 4.79 19.13
C LEU A 136 -14.02 3.91 19.49
N LEU A 137 -13.85 2.93 20.38
CA LEU A 137 -14.93 2.04 20.78
C LEU A 137 -16.02 2.76 21.59
N GLU A 138 -15.68 3.78 22.38
CA GLU A 138 -16.67 4.64 23.05
C GLU A 138 -17.51 5.42 22.05
N ALA A 139 -16.90 6.01 21.01
CA ALA A 139 -17.64 6.65 19.92
C ALA A 139 -18.53 5.65 19.17
N VAL A 140 -18.02 4.47 18.85
CA VAL A 140 -18.78 3.43 18.14
C VAL A 140 -19.93 2.88 18.99
N ALA A 141 -19.72 2.63 20.28
CA ALA A 141 -20.78 2.24 21.20
C ALA A 141 -21.89 3.30 21.26
N TYR A 142 -21.51 4.58 21.32
CA TYR A 142 -22.48 5.68 21.28
C TYR A 142 -23.30 5.67 19.99
N LEU A 143 -22.67 5.56 18.82
CA LEU A 143 -23.37 5.46 17.53
C LEU A 143 -24.33 4.26 17.48
N HIS A 144 -23.85 3.08 17.90
CA HIS A 144 -24.65 1.84 17.89
C HIS A 144 -25.85 1.94 18.83
N SER A 145 -25.72 2.63 19.97
CA SER A 145 -26.84 2.91 20.88
C SER A 145 -27.97 3.75 20.25
N GLN A 146 -27.64 4.55 19.24
CA GLN A 146 -28.59 5.35 18.45
C GLN A 146 -29.02 4.64 17.16
N ASN A 147 -28.68 3.36 17.00
CA ASN A 147 -28.86 2.59 15.77
C ASN A 147 -28.18 3.22 14.54
N ILE A 148 -27.06 3.94 14.73
CA ILE A 148 -26.27 4.53 13.65
C ILE A 148 -25.10 3.60 13.33
N VAL A 149 -24.92 3.28 12.05
CA VAL A 149 -23.75 2.55 11.54
C VAL A 149 -22.88 3.51 10.77
N HIS A 150 -21.56 3.53 11.04
CA HIS A 150 -20.64 4.44 10.38
C HIS A 150 -20.35 4.02 8.93
N ARG A 151 -20.13 2.71 8.69
CA ARG A 151 -19.90 2.05 7.39
C ARG A 151 -18.59 2.37 6.66
N ASP A 152 -17.81 3.36 7.08
CA ASP A 152 -16.46 3.63 6.52
C ASP A 152 -15.43 3.96 7.62
N LEU A 153 -15.33 3.14 8.66
CA LEU A 153 -14.28 3.30 9.67
C LEU A 153 -12.91 2.92 9.11
N LYS A 154 -11.97 3.86 9.17
CA LYS A 154 -10.57 3.72 8.74
C LYS A 154 -9.71 4.82 9.38
N PRO A 155 -8.37 4.68 9.46
CA PRO A 155 -7.49 5.68 10.05
C PRO A 155 -7.58 7.08 9.41
N GLU A 156 -7.93 7.19 8.14
CA GLU A 156 -8.14 8.46 7.41
C GLU A 156 -9.37 9.22 7.94
N ASN A 157 -10.38 8.50 8.43
CA ASN A 157 -11.61 9.09 8.98
C ASN A 157 -11.52 9.33 10.50
N ILE A 158 -10.34 9.15 11.07
CA ILE A 158 -10.05 9.40 12.48
C ILE A 158 -9.10 10.59 12.56
N LEU A 159 -9.55 11.68 13.18
CA LEU A 159 -8.78 12.89 13.34
C LEU A 159 -8.24 13.04 14.77
N LEU A 160 -7.14 13.77 14.90
CA LEU A 160 -6.45 13.97 16.17
C LEU A 160 -6.42 15.46 16.54
N ASP A 161 -6.71 15.76 17.81
CA ASP A 161 -6.54 17.11 18.37
C ASP A 161 -5.10 17.37 18.83
N ASP A 162 -4.84 18.56 19.38
CA ASP A 162 -3.51 19.00 19.82
C ASP A 162 -2.89 18.07 20.89
N ASP A 163 -3.73 17.39 21.67
CA ASP A 163 -3.37 16.45 22.75
C ASP A 163 -3.37 14.98 22.28
N LEU A 164 -3.53 14.74 20.97
CA LEU A 164 -3.64 13.41 20.35
C LEU A 164 -4.88 12.62 20.80
N ASN A 165 -5.94 13.30 21.25
CA ASN A 165 -7.22 12.65 21.46
C ASN A 165 -7.91 12.41 20.12
N LEU A 166 -8.62 11.30 20.07
CA LEU A 166 -9.34 10.84 18.90
C LEU A 166 -10.68 11.56 18.75
N HIS A 167 -10.97 11.97 17.50
CA HIS A 167 -12.27 12.45 17.05
C HIS A 167 -12.65 11.73 15.75
N LEU A 168 -13.74 10.98 15.79
CA LEU A 168 -14.30 10.29 14.63
C LEU A 168 -14.93 11.31 13.66
N SER A 169 -14.69 11.14 12.36
CA SER A 169 -15.13 12.06 11.31
C SER A 169 -15.65 11.32 10.08
N ASP A 170 -16.16 12.09 9.11
CA ASP A 170 -16.69 11.63 7.81
C ASP A 170 -17.88 10.67 7.89
N PHE A 171 -19.05 11.25 8.18
CA PHE A 171 -20.32 10.53 8.28
C PHE A 171 -21.05 10.41 6.94
N GLY A 172 -20.37 10.67 5.81
CA GLY A 172 -20.97 10.67 4.47
C GLY A 172 -21.60 9.33 4.06
N PHE A 173 -21.08 8.22 4.60
CA PHE A 173 -21.69 6.88 4.44
C PHE A 173 -22.52 6.44 5.63
N SER A 174 -22.58 7.21 6.71
CA SER A 174 -23.31 6.79 7.90
C SER A 174 -24.81 6.77 7.65
N THR A 175 -25.51 5.88 8.35
CA THR A 175 -26.97 5.77 8.24
C THR A 175 -27.56 5.13 9.48
N LYS A 176 -28.85 5.34 9.69
CA LYS A 176 -29.61 4.65 10.73
C LYS A 176 -30.11 3.31 10.22
N ILE A 177 -29.89 2.26 11.01
CA ILE A 177 -30.52 0.97 10.79
C ILE A 177 -31.91 0.98 11.42
N GLU A 178 -32.93 0.70 10.62
CA GLU A 178 -34.28 0.53 11.15
C GLU A 178 -34.43 -0.87 11.75
N ASN A 179 -35.23 -1.01 12.80
CA ASN A 179 -35.46 -2.29 13.47
C ASN A 179 -35.90 -3.37 12.48
N GLY A 180 -35.13 -4.46 12.42
CA GLY A 180 -35.42 -5.61 11.55
C GLY A 180 -35.07 -5.40 10.08
N LYS A 181 -34.42 -4.29 9.71
CA LYS A 181 -33.84 -4.07 8.39
C LYS A 181 -32.32 -4.25 8.45
N TYR A 182 -31.75 -4.61 7.31
CA TYR A 182 -30.31 -4.75 7.10
C TYR A 182 -29.91 -4.03 5.82
N PHE A 183 -28.64 -3.63 5.75
CA PHE A 183 -28.08 -3.04 4.54
C PHE A 183 -27.59 -4.11 3.58
N THR A 184 -27.64 -3.82 2.29
CA THR A 184 -27.15 -4.72 1.23
C THR A 184 -26.18 -4.03 0.29
N GLU A 185 -26.14 -2.69 0.31
CA GLU A 185 -25.26 -1.88 -0.51
C GLU A 185 -23.81 -2.06 -0.10
N LEU A 186 -22.89 -2.10 -1.06
CA LEU A 186 -21.46 -2.14 -0.77
C LEU A 186 -20.89 -0.72 -0.71
N TYR A 187 -20.49 -0.27 0.49
CA TYR A 187 -19.78 0.98 0.72
C TYR A 187 -18.45 0.75 1.45
N GLY A 188 -17.62 1.79 1.48
CA GLY A 188 -16.40 1.82 2.27
C GLY A 188 -15.13 1.39 1.52
N THR A 189 -14.04 1.26 2.28
CA THR A 189 -12.71 0.99 1.75
C THR A 189 -12.37 -0.50 1.84
N PRO A 190 -11.96 -1.19 0.74
CA PRO A 190 -11.85 -2.65 0.69
C PRO A 190 -11.06 -3.33 1.82
N GLY A 191 -10.01 -2.70 2.35
CA GLY A 191 -9.19 -3.26 3.43
C GLY A 191 -9.87 -3.32 4.81
N TYR A 192 -10.96 -2.56 4.99
CA TYR A 192 -11.70 -2.42 6.24
C TYR A 192 -13.11 -3.01 6.17
N MET A 193 -13.56 -3.44 4.98
CA MET A 193 -14.85 -4.11 4.77
C MET A 193 -14.91 -5.43 5.54
N SER A 194 -16.07 -5.73 6.12
CA SER A 194 -16.31 -6.99 6.82
C SER A 194 -16.68 -8.13 5.88
N PRO A 195 -16.56 -9.40 6.32
CA PRO A 195 -16.90 -10.56 5.49
C PRO A 195 -18.35 -10.55 5.00
N GLU A 196 -19.30 -10.15 5.84
CA GLU A 196 -20.72 -10.08 5.51
C GLU A 196 -21.04 -9.00 4.47
N MET A 197 -20.37 -7.84 4.48
CA MET A 197 -20.51 -6.84 3.42
C MET A 197 -20.10 -7.41 2.06
N LEU A 198 -18.99 -8.16 2.02
CA LEU A 198 -18.52 -8.80 0.80
C LEU A 198 -19.46 -9.92 0.34
N LYS A 199 -20.02 -10.71 1.27
CA LYS A 199 -20.97 -11.78 0.96
C LYS A 199 -22.26 -11.24 0.33
N CYS A 200 -22.76 -10.09 0.76
CA CYS A 200 -23.92 -9.44 0.11
C CYS A 200 -23.72 -9.17 -1.38
N THR A 201 -22.48 -9.04 -1.85
CA THR A 201 -22.20 -8.82 -3.28
C THR A 201 -22.10 -10.10 -4.11
N VAL A 202 -21.95 -11.25 -3.46
CA VAL A 202 -21.77 -12.56 -4.11
C VAL A 202 -23.03 -13.42 -3.98
N ASP A 203 -23.79 -13.26 -2.90
CA ASP A 203 -25.01 -13.98 -2.62
C ASP A 203 -26.20 -13.02 -2.50
N GLU A 204 -27.05 -13.01 -3.53
CA GLU A 204 -28.28 -12.19 -3.59
C GLU A 204 -29.30 -12.57 -2.50
N HIS A 205 -29.17 -13.74 -1.87
CA HIS A 205 -30.05 -14.20 -0.80
C HIS A 205 -29.51 -13.89 0.61
N HIS A 206 -28.35 -13.21 0.71
CA HIS A 206 -27.81 -12.82 2.00
C HIS A 206 -28.75 -11.84 2.71
N HIS A 207 -28.94 -12.02 4.02
CA HIS A 207 -29.85 -11.23 4.84
C HIS A 207 -29.37 -9.79 5.11
N GLY A 208 -28.31 -9.33 4.45
CA GLY A 208 -27.67 -8.04 4.70
C GLY A 208 -26.68 -8.02 5.87
N TYR A 209 -26.32 -6.83 6.32
CA TYR A 209 -25.40 -6.58 7.44
C TYR A 209 -25.90 -5.42 8.33
N GLY A 210 -25.37 -5.34 9.57
CA GLY A 210 -25.77 -4.39 10.61
C GLY A 210 -24.62 -3.58 11.21
N VAL A 211 -24.77 -3.20 12.48
CA VAL A 211 -23.80 -2.41 13.26
C VAL A 211 -22.44 -3.13 13.44
N GLU A 212 -22.44 -4.46 13.34
CA GLU A 212 -21.29 -5.33 13.62
C GLU A 212 -20.11 -5.09 12.67
N ILE A 213 -20.37 -4.52 11.48
CA ILE A 213 -19.33 -4.20 10.49
C ILE A 213 -18.33 -3.18 11.04
N ASP A 214 -18.78 -2.25 11.87
CA ASP A 214 -17.92 -1.21 12.46
C ASP A 214 -16.95 -1.84 13.47
N ILE A 215 -17.35 -2.92 14.16
CA ILE A 215 -16.47 -3.66 15.07
C ILE A 215 -15.38 -4.40 14.31
N TRP A 216 -15.71 -4.97 13.14
CA TRP A 216 -14.70 -5.57 12.26
C TRP A 216 -13.65 -4.52 11.86
N ALA A 217 -14.10 -3.35 11.40
CA ALA A 217 -13.21 -2.25 11.04
C ALA A 217 -12.35 -1.78 12.24
N CYS A 218 -12.92 -1.70 13.45
CA CYS A 218 -12.15 -1.45 14.68
C CYS A 218 -11.07 -2.52 14.92
N GLY A 219 -11.35 -3.79 14.65
CA GLY A 219 -10.38 -4.89 14.69
C GLY A 219 -9.23 -4.69 13.70
N VAL A 220 -9.54 -4.28 12.47
CA VAL A 220 -8.54 -3.99 11.43
C VAL A 220 -7.67 -2.80 11.84
N ILE A 221 -8.28 -1.73 12.37
CA ILE A 221 -7.58 -0.54 12.88
C ILE A 221 -6.64 -0.94 14.04
N MET A 222 -7.14 -1.65 15.06
CA MET A 222 -6.33 -2.07 16.20
C MET A 222 -5.14 -2.93 15.79
N TYR A 223 -5.35 -3.89 14.88
CA TYR A 223 -4.26 -4.70 14.32
C TYR A 223 -3.22 -3.81 13.66
N THR A 224 -3.66 -2.87 12.82
CA THR A 224 -2.78 -1.98 12.06
C THR A 224 -1.98 -1.06 12.98
N LEU A 225 -2.59 -0.52 14.05
CA LEU A 225 -1.90 0.29 15.05
C LEU A 225 -0.79 -0.49 15.77
N LEU A 226 -1.02 -1.78 16.09
CA LEU A 226 -0.04 -2.61 16.82
C LEU A 226 1.09 -3.13 15.91
N ALA A 227 0.75 -3.54 14.68
CA ALA A 227 1.69 -4.16 13.76
C ALA A 227 2.40 -3.16 12.83
N GLY A 228 1.80 -2.01 12.57
CA GLY A 228 2.22 -1.07 11.51
C GLY A 228 1.86 -1.52 10.09
N ALA A 229 1.08 -2.59 9.95
CA ALA A 229 0.60 -3.10 8.67
C ALA A 229 -0.79 -3.73 8.85
N PRO A 230 -1.66 -3.69 7.83
CA PRO A 230 -3.01 -4.23 7.94
C PRO A 230 -3.04 -5.77 7.96
N PRO A 231 -4.03 -6.40 8.63
CA PRO A 231 -4.14 -7.85 8.76
C PRO A 231 -4.40 -8.54 7.42
N PHE A 232 -5.17 -7.89 6.56
CA PHE A 232 -5.54 -8.40 5.24
C PHE A 232 -4.86 -7.57 4.17
N TRP A 233 -3.66 -7.99 3.76
CA TRP A 233 -2.97 -7.36 2.66
C TRP A 233 -2.49 -8.35 1.60
N HIS A 234 -2.71 -7.98 0.35
CA HIS A 234 -2.13 -8.67 -0.79
C HIS A 234 -2.14 -7.75 -2.02
N ARG A 235 -1.07 -7.80 -2.84
CA ARG A 235 -0.95 -7.02 -4.09
C ARG A 235 -2.08 -7.23 -5.10
N ARG A 236 -2.74 -8.40 -5.07
CA ARG A 236 -3.92 -8.72 -5.88
C ARG A 236 -5.15 -8.57 -4.99
N GLN A 237 -5.99 -7.58 -5.29
CA GLN A 237 -7.20 -7.26 -4.52
C GLN A 237 -8.11 -8.47 -4.29
N MET A 238 -8.34 -9.30 -5.32
CA MET A 238 -9.19 -10.50 -5.17
C MET A 238 -8.68 -11.50 -4.11
N ILE A 239 -7.37 -11.57 -3.88
CA ILE A 239 -6.80 -12.43 -2.82
C ILE A 239 -6.98 -11.77 -1.45
N MET A 240 -6.84 -10.45 -1.37
CA MET A 240 -7.14 -9.69 -0.14
C MET A 240 -8.61 -9.87 0.26
N LEU A 241 -9.54 -9.69 -0.68
CA LEU A 241 -10.97 -9.88 -0.44
C LEU A 241 -11.29 -11.32 0.00
N ARG A 242 -10.68 -12.33 -0.63
CA ARG A 242 -10.82 -13.72 -0.18
C ARG A 242 -10.34 -13.93 1.25
N ARG A 243 -9.18 -13.37 1.62
CA ARG A 243 -8.65 -13.44 2.99
C ARG A 243 -9.57 -12.78 3.99
N ILE A 244 -10.20 -11.65 3.64
CA ILE A 244 -11.21 -11.00 4.46
C ILE A 244 -12.40 -11.95 4.66
N MET A 245 -12.99 -12.45 3.56
CA MET A 245 -14.15 -13.36 3.61
C MET A 245 -13.90 -14.63 4.45
N GLU A 246 -12.67 -15.16 4.42
CA GLU A 246 -12.24 -16.34 5.17
C GLU A 246 -11.74 -16.02 6.58
N GLY A 247 -11.57 -14.74 6.94
CA GLY A 247 -10.95 -14.33 8.20
C GLY A 247 -9.48 -14.76 8.33
N GLN A 248 -8.77 -14.88 7.21
CA GLN A 248 -7.40 -15.39 7.16
C GLN A 248 -6.37 -14.28 7.41
N TYR A 249 -5.99 -14.13 8.68
CA TYR A 249 -4.86 -13.31 9.13
C TYR A 249 -3.99 -14.10 10.14
N SER A 250 -2.86 -13.54 10.54
CA SER A 250 -1.96 -14.17 11.51
C SER A 250 -1.25 -13.10 12.35
N PHE A 251 -0.57 -13.50 13.43
CA PHE A 251 0.26 -12.62 14.25
C PHE A 251 1.74 -12.97 14.03
N PRO A 252 2.37 -12.54 12.91
CA PRO A 252 3.69 -12.99 12.53
C PRO A 252 4.81 -12.44 13.42
N SER A 253 5.84 -13.25 13.65
CA SER A 253 7.12 -12.81 14.19
C SER A 253 7.93 -12.06 13.13
N PRO A 254 8.72 -11.03 13.51
CA PRO A 254 8.95 -10.56 14.88
C PRO A 254 7.96 -9.47 15.34
N ASP A 255 7.05 -9.01 14.47
CA ASP A 255 6.23 -7.81 14.71
C ASP A 255 5.29 -7.95 15.91
N TRP A 256 4.82 -9.17 16.17
CA TRP A 256 3.89 -9.50 17.26
C TRP A 256 4.54 -10.13 18.49
N ASP A 257 5.85 -10.37 18.49
CA ASP A 257 6.55 -11.06 19.60
C ASP A 257 6.48 -10.28 20.92
N ASP A 258 6.53 -8.94 20.82
CA ASP A 258 6.52 -8.03 21.96
C ASP A 258 5.10 -7.53 22.34
N ILE A 259 4.06 -8.00 21.63
CA ILE A 259 2.64 -7.65 21.90
C ILE A 259 2.06 -8.65 22.91
N SER A 260 1.19 -8.18 23.80
CA SER A 260 0.54 -8.98 24.83
C SER A 260 -0.51 -9.93 24.27
N GLU A 261 -0.72 -11.04 24.97
CA GLU A 261 -1.81 -11.98 24.66
C GLU A 261 -3.17 -11.30 24.75
N SER A 262 -3.36 -10.39 25.71
CA SER A 262 -4.63 -9.66 25.87
C SER A 262 -4.96 -8.76 24.68
N ALA A 263 -3.96 -8.10 24.09
CA ALA A 263 -4.16 -7.31 22.87
C ALA A 263 -4.49 -8.20 21.67
N ARG A 264 -3.76 -9.31 21.48
CA ARG A 264 -4.05 -10.30 20.42
C ARG A 264 -5.45 -10.91 20.58
N ASP A 265 -5.85 -11.22 21.80
CA ASP A 265 -7.16 -11.77 22.13
C ASP A 265 -8.29 -10.80 21.76
N LEU A 266 -8.16 -9.51 22.11
CA LEU A 266 -9.14 -8.50 21.73
C LEU A 266 -9.28 -8.36 20.20
N VAL A 267 -8.14 -8.27 19.49
CA VAL A 267 -8.14 -8.25 18.01
C VAL A 267 -8.86 -9.49 17.46
N SER A 268 -8.59 -10.66 18.01
CA SER A 268 -9.18 -11.91 17.53
C SER A 268 -10.69 -12.01 17.73
N LYS A 269 -11.22 -11.35 18.77
CA LYS A 269 -12.65 -11.30 19.08
C LYS A 269 -13.40 -10.21 18.30
N MET A 270 -12.70 -9.19 17.78
CA MET A 270 -13.26 -8.22 16.83
C MET A 270 -13.20 -8.73 15.38
N LEU A 271 -12.16 -9.48 15.01
CA LEU A 271 -11.99 -10.06 13.67
C LEU A 271 -12.61 -11.47 13.56
N VAL A 272 -13.86 -11.61 14.02
CA VAL A 272 -14.65 -12.85 13.91
C VAL A 272 -15.53 -12.77 12.67
N VAL A 273 -15.46 -13.81 11.82
CA VAL A 273 -16.18 -13.85 10.53
C VAL A 273 -17.70 -13.92 10.71
N ASP A 274 -18.17 -14.62 11.74
CA ASP A 274 -19.58 -14.69 12.10
C ASP A 274 -19.96 -13.45 12.91
N PRO A 275 -20.75 -12.50 12.37
CA PRO A 275 -21.08 -11.25 13.06
C PRO A 275 -21.81 -11.50 14.39
N THR A 276 -22.57 -12.59 14.51
CA THR A 276 -23.32 -12.92 15.74
C THR A 276 -22.41 -13.37 16.90
N LYS A 277 -21.18 -13.77 16.59
CA LYS A 277 -20.15 -14.16 17.56
C LYS A 277 -19.10 -13.08 17.77
N ARG A 278 -19.13 -12.02 16.97
CA ARG A 278 -18.25 -10.85 17.09
C ARG A 278 -18.65 -10.06 18.33
N LEU A 279 -17.68 -9.46 19.00
CA LEU A 279 -18.00 -8.58 20.14
C LEU A 279 -18.85 -7.40 19.69
N THR A 280 -19.69 -6.89 20.59
CA THR A 280 -20.21 -5.52 20.47
C THR A 280 -19.17 -4.52 20.96
N ALA A 281 -19.38 -3.23 20.71
CA ALA A 281 -18.50 -2.18 21.21
C ALA A 281 -18.43 -2.17 22.76
N GLU A 282 -19.57 -2.36 23.44
CA GLU A 282 -19.62 -2.43 24.91
C GLU A 282 -18.86 -3.65 25.45
N MET A 283 -19.01 -4.81 24.80
CA MET A 283 -18.27 -6.01 25.19
C MET A 283 -16.77 -5.85 24.94
N ALA A 284 -16.38 -5.16 23.87
CA ALA A 284 -14.99 -4.84 23.58
C ALA A 284 -14.40 -3.88 24.62
N LEU A 285 -15.14 -2.83 25.03
CA LEU A 285 -14.73 -1.91 26.11
C LEU A 285 -14.58 -2.63 27.47
N ALA A 286 -15.42 -3.62 27.74
CA ALA A 286 -15.33 -4.45 28.95
C ALA A 286 -14.15 -5.45 28.92
N HIS A 287 -13.40 -5.56 27.81
CA HIS A 287 -12.32 -6.52 27.67
C HIS A 287 -11.16 -6.26 28.65
N PRO A 288 -10.47 -7.29 29.17
CA PRO A 288 -9.32 -7.13 30.08
C PRO A 288 -8.21 -6.22 29.57
N PHE A 289 -8.08 -6.08 28.25
CA PHE A 289 -7.12 -5.15 27.62
C PHE A 289 -7.29 -3.71 28.11
N PHE A 290 -8.52 -3.27 28.37
CA PHE A 290 -8.84 -1.94 28.89
C PHE A 290 -8.87 -1.85 30.42
N GLN A 291 -8.94 -2.99 31.12
CA GLN A 291 -8.98 -3.05 32.59
C GLN A 291 -7.59 -3.06 33.23
N GLN A 292 -6.53 -3.18 32.44
CA GLN A 292 -5.17 -3.08 32.93
C GLN A 292 -4.92 -1.68 33.50
N VAL A 293 -4.98 -1.57 34.83
CA VAL A 293 -4.43 -0.43 35.58
C VAL A 293 -2.98 -0.27 35.15
N GLU A 294 -2.56 0.96 34.88
CA GLU A 294 -1.18 1.28 34.57
C GLU A 294 -0.28 0.81 35.71
N ASP A 295 0.24 -0.41 35.60
CA ASP A 295 1.30 -0.90 36.44
C ASP A 295 2.56 -0.15 36.01
N THR A 296 2.70 1.06 36.53
CA THR A 296 3.86 1.94 36.38
C THR A 296 5.16 1.23 36.80
N SER A 297 5.07 0.10 37.51
CA SER A 297 6.18 -0.79 37.82
C SER A 297 6.82 -1.47 36.59
N ARG A 298 6.07 -1.70 35.50
CA ARG A 298 6.61 -2.27 34.24
C ARG A 298 7.35 -1.26 33.37
N TYR A 299 7.26 0.03 33.72
CA TYR A 299 8.05 1.12 33.13
C TYR A 299 9.32 1.42 33.96
N SER A 300 9.68 0.57 34.92
CA SER A 300 11.11 0.35 35.17
C SER A 300 11.73 -0.05 33.83
N ALA A 301 12.59 0.82 33.28
CA ALA A 301 13.32 0.60 32.04
C ALA A 301 13.64 -0.89 31.84
N LYS A 302 13.22 -1.48 30.71
CA LYS A 302 13.55 -2.88 30.37
C LYS A 302 15.03 -3.10 30.73
N PRO A 303 15.38 -4.11 31.55
CA PRO A 303 16.77 -4.30 31.96
C PRO A 303 17.62 -4.39 30.69
N PHE A 304 18.68 -3.58 30.65
CA PHE A 304 19.60 -3.50 29.53
C PHE A 304 20.01 -4.91 29.09
N ASN A 305 19.45 -5.37 27.97
CA ASN A 305 19.76 -6.69 27.44
C ASN A 305 21.05 -6.59 26.64
N ALA A 306 22.17 -6.66 27.38
CA ALA A 306 23.52 -6.59 26.85
C ALA A 306 23.72 -7.56 25.68
N ARG A 307 23.12 -8.77 25.75
CA ARG A 307 23.23 -9.80 24.71
C ARG A 307 22.54 -9.39 23.41
N ARG A 308 21.32 -8.81 23.48
CA ARG A 308 20.60 -8.31 22.28
C ARG A 308 21.35 -7.14 21.65
N LYS A 309 21.80 -6.18 22.45
CA LYS A 309 22.57 -5.01 21.97
C LYS A 309 23.91 -5.41 21.36
N PHE A 310 24.63 -6.32 22.00
CA PHE A 310 25.89 -6.90 21.49
C PHE A 310 25.65 -7.62 20.15
N ARG A 311 24.60 -8.44 20.03
CA ARG A 311 24.28 -9.15 18.79
C ARG A 311 23.96 -8.19 17.63
N VAL A 312 23.21 -7.12 17.90
CA VAL A 312 22.95 -6.07 16.89
C VAL A 312 24.26 -5.38 16.49
N ALA A 313 25.09 -4.98 17.45
CA ALA A 313 26.38 -4.35 17.17
C ALA A 313 27.30 -5.24 16.31
N VAL A 314 27.39 -6.54 16.61
CA VAL A 314 28.13 -7.52 15.80
C VAL A 314 27.58 -7.59 14.38
N HIS A 315 26.26 -7.71 14.21
CA HIS A 315 25.65 -7.75 12.87
C HIS A 315 25.87 -6.46 12.08
N THR A 316 25.81 -5.29 12.73
CA THR A 316 26.09 -4.00 12.10
C THR A 316 27.54 -3.91 11.63
N ILE A 317 28.50 -4.36 12.45
CA ILE A 317 29.93 -4.39 12.07
C ILE A 317 30.17 -5.35 10.91
N VAL A 318 29.55 -6.55 10.94
CA VAL A 318 29.66 -7.53 9.85
C VAL A 318 29.04 -6.99 8.55
N ALA A 319 27.87 -6.34 8.62
CA ALA A 319 27.24 -5.72 7.46
C ALA A 319 28.10 -4.59 6.88
N TYR A 320 28.64 -3.72 7.73
CA TYR A 320 29.56 -2.65 7.32
C TYR A 320 30.80 -3.21 6.63
N HIS A 321 31.46 -4.22 7.20
CA HIS A 321 32.63 -4.84 6.57
C HIS A 321 32.30 -5.50 5.23
N ARG A 322 31.13 -6.14 5.10
CA ARG A 322 30.67 -6.70 3.82
C ARG A 322 30.46 -5.60 2.77
N MET A 323 29.83 -4.50 3.14
CA MET A 323 29.60 -3.36 2.25
C MET A 323 30.91 -2.67 1.86
N ALA A 324 31.81 -2.41 2.82
CA ALA A 324 33.11 -1.80 2.58
C ALA A 324 34.00 -2.69 1.70
N ALA A 325 34.01 -4.00 1.93
CA ALA A 325 34.71 -4.96 1.08
C ALA A 325 34.13 -4.96 -0.36
N GLN A 326 32.80 -4.84 -0.51
CA GLN A 326 32.15 -4.79 -1.81
C GLN A 326 32.44 -3.48 -2.57
N VAL A 327 32.55 -2.34 -1.87
CA VAL A 327 32.96 -1.05 -2.45
C VAL A 327 34.44 -1.05 -2.85
N HIS A 328 35.32 -1.73 -2.10
CA HIS A 328 36.74 -1.86 -2.46
C HIS A 328 37.04 -2.93 -3.51
N GLN A 329 36.16 -3.92 -3.70
CA GLN A 329 36.29 -4.95 -4.74
C GLN A 329 35.89 -4.47 -6.15
N HIS A 330 35.15 -3.36 -6.25
CA HIS A 330 34.79 -2.75 -7.53
C HIS A 330 35.51 -1.41 -7.72
N ARG A 331 36.74 -1.45 -8.29
CA ARG A 331 37.41 -0.22 -8.78
C ARG A 331 36.55 0.39 -9.91
N PRO A 332 36.19 1.69 -9.86
CA PRO A 332 35.49 2.34 -10.96
C PRO A 332 36.37 2.34 -12.22
N LEU A 333 35.74 2.08 -13.35
CA LEU A 333 36.38 1.89 -14.65
C LEU A 333 36.97 3.23 -15.15
N GLN A 334 38.30 3.36 -15.20
CA GLN A 334 38.94 4.58 -15.69
C GLN A 334 38.71 4.72 -17.20
N ARG A 335 37.99 5.77 -17.61
CA ARG A 335 37.61 6.03 -19.00
C ARG A 335 38.80 6.02 -19.97
N ALA A 336 39.95 6.54 -19.54
CA ALA A 336 41.17 6.58 -20.36
C ALA A 336 41.72 5.18 -20.69
N VAL A 337 41.65 4.24 -19.74
CA VAL A 337 42.11 2.84 -19.94
C VAL A 337 41.16 2.09 -20.88
N ALA A 338 39.85 2.27 -20.68
CA ALA A 338 38.83 1.67 -21.56
C ALA A 338 38.92 2.16 -23.00
N ALA A 339 39.30 3.42 -23.23
CA ALA A 339 39.42 3.98 -24.57
C ALA A 339 40.68 3.50 -25.31
N ARG A 340 41.79 3.30 -24.58
CA ARG A 340 43.08 2.91 -25.18
C ARG A 340 43.22 1.40 -25.39
N ASP A 341 42.80 0.60 -24.42
CA ASP A 341 42.84 -0.86 -24.49
C ASP A 341 41.62 -1.47 -23.77
N PRO A 342 40.46 -1.51 -24.44
CA PRO A 342 39.24 -2.05 -23.86
C PRO A 342 39.32 -3.56 -23.58
N TYR A 343 40.20 -4.29 -24.27
CA TYR A 343 40.40 -5.72 -24.04
C TYR A 343 41.13 -5.98 -22.72
N SER A 344 41.94 -5.06 -22.20
CA SER A 344 42.56 -5.21 -20.87
C SER A 344 41.52 -5.32 -19.73
N VAL A 345 40.32 -4.75 -19.92
CA VAL A 345 39.27 -4.70 -18.91
C VAL A 345 38.32 -5.90 -19.05
N LYS A 346 38.36 -6.82 -18.08
CA LYS A 346 37.64 -8.12 -18.12
C LYS A 346 36.14 -8.00 -18.45
N CYS A 347 35.45 -6.97 -17.94
CA CYS A 347 34.02 -6.80 -18.21
C CYS A 347 33.75 -6.28 -19.63
N LEU A 348 34.57 -5.36 -20.15
CA LEU A 348 34.45 -4.84 -21.52
C LEU A 348 34.82 -5.92 -22.54
N ARG A 349 35.90 -6.67 -22.30
CA ARG A 349 36.29 -7.83 -23.11
C ARG A 349 35.13 -8.80 -23.32
N ARG A 350 34.43 -9.18 -22.23
CA ARG A 350 33.28 -10.09 -22.31
C ARG A 350 32.15 -9.56 -23.21
N ILE A 351 31.87 -8.26 -23.14
CA ILE A 351 30.84 -7.61 -23.97
C ILE A 351 31.28 -7.58 -25.43
N ILE A 352 32.54 -7.21 -25.69
CA ILE A 352 33.11 -7.16 -27.03
C ILE A 352 33.12 -8.56 -27.66
N ASP A 353 33.60 -9.58 -26.94
CA ASP A 353 33.62 -10.97 -27.41
C ASP A 353 32.21 -11.51 -27.69
N ALA A 354 31.22 -11.16 -26.84
CA ALA A 354 29.83 -11.58 -27.04
C ALA A 354 29.22 -10.93 -28.30
N SER A 355 29.50 -9.65 -28.53
CA SER A 355 29.05 -8.93 -29.73
C SER A 355 29.75 -9.45 -30.99
N ALA A 356 31.06 -9.68 -30.94
CA ALA A 356 31.83 -10.26 -32.03
C ALA A 356 31.32 -11.67 -32.39
N PHE A 357 31.03 -12.51 -31.40
CA PHE A 357 30.44 -13.82 -31.62
C PHE A 357 29.04 -13.76 -32.23
N ARG A 358 28.20 -12.77 -31.84
CA ARG A 358 26.88 -12.58 -32.47
C ARG A 358 26.97 -12.19 -33.94
N ILE A 359 27.96 -11.38 -34.32
CA ILE A 359 28.12 -10.89 -35.69
C ILE A 359 28.81 -11.95 -36.56
N TYR A 360 29.94 -12.51 -36.11
CA TYR A 360 30.79 -13.39 -36.92
C TYR A 360 30.64 -14.88 -36.61
N GLY A 361 29.85 -15.25 -35.59
CA GLY A 361 29.72 -16.64 -35.14
C GLY A 361 29.14 -17.60 -36.18
N HIS A 362 28.53 -17.09 -37.25
CA HIS A 362 28.03 -17.90 -38.37
C HIS A 362 29.16 -18.41 -39.30
N TRP A 363 30.37 -17.83 -39.25
CA TRP A 363 31.56 -18.32 -39.98
C TRP A 363 32.32 -19.40 -39.19
N VAL A 364 31.89 -19.71 -37.97
CA VAL A 364 32.53 -20.70 -37.08
C VAL A 364 31.79 -22.03 -37.21
N LYS A 365 32.46 -23.07 -37.74
CA LYS A 365 31.88 -24.42 -37.83
C LYS A 365 31.70 -25.01 -36.44
N LYS A 366 30.46 -25.36 -36.08
CA LYS A 366 30.12 -26.02 -34.82
C LYS A 366 30.47 -27.51 -34.89
N ALA A 367 31.62 -27.91 -34.34
CA ALA A 367 31.90 -29.31 -33.99
C ALA A 367 31.72 -29.51 -32.48
N ALA A 368 31.33 -30.71 -32.06
CA ALA A 368 30.76 -30.99 -30.74
C ALA A 368 31.69 -30.72 -29.54
N ASN A 369 33.01 -30.62 -29.73
CA ASN A 369 33.98 -30.52 -28.63
C ASN A 369 35.03 -29.40 -28.84
N GLN A 370 34.63 -28.13 -28.88
CA GLN A 370 35.57 -27.01 -28.81
C GLN A 370 35.21 -26.01 -27.71
N ASN A 371 36.15 -25.75 -26.81
CA ASN A 371 36.06 -24.73 -25.76
C ASN A 371 36.47 -23.35 -26.28
N ARG A 372 35.82 -22.30 -25.77
CA ARG A 372 35.91 -20.89 -26.22
C ARG A 372 37.32 -20.29 -26.36
N ALA A 373 38.36 -20.93 -25.82
CA ALA A 373 39.76 -20.49 -25.90
C ALA A 373 40.45 -20.87 -27.23
N THR A 374 40.01 -21.91 -27.94
CA THR A 374 40.59 -22.32 -29.24
C THR A 374 40.32 -21.33 -30.37
N LEU A 375 39.43 -20.34 -30.15
CA LEU A 375 39.13 -19.25 -31.08
C LEU A 375 40.29 -18.26 -31.30
N PHE A 376 41.32 -18.27 -30.44
CA PHE A 376 42.42 -17.30 -30.46
C PHE A 376 43.81 -17.94 -30.46
N GLU A 377 43.91 -19.25 -30.71
CA GLU A 377 45.20 -19.93 -30.89
C GLU A 377 45.75 -19.63 -32.30
N ASN A 378 46.77 -18.77 -32.39
CA ASN A 378 47.51 -18.52 -33.61
C ASN A 378 48.54 -19.64 -33.83
N SER A 379 48.11 -20.76 -34.42
CA SER A 379 49.02 -21.80 -34.91
C SER A 379 48.92 -21.89 -36.43
N SER A 380 50.06 -21.80 -37.12
CA SER A 380 50.08 -21.89 -38.58
C SER A 380 49.72 -23.30 -39.05
N ARG A 381 48.95 -23.41 -40.14
CA ARG A 381 48.43 -24.68 -40.68
C ARG A 381 49.53 -25.67 -41.14
N ALA A 382 50.79 -25.24 -41.24
CA ALA A 382 51.90 -26.06 -41.68
C ALA A 382 52.40 -27.02 -40.57
N ASP A 383 52.32 -26.60 -39.31
CA ASP A 383 52.86 -27.37 -38.19
C ASP A 383 51.96 -28.55 -37.80
N GLN A 384 50.65 -28.44 -38.05
CA GLN A 384 49.68 -29.51 -37.79
C GLN A 384 49.82 -30.71 -38.73
N ARG A 385 50.15 -30.49 -40.01
CA ARG A 385 50.37 -31.60 -40.96
C ARG A 385 51.60 -32.43 -40.60
N ARG A 386 52.66 -31.77 -40.14
CA ARG A 386 53.91 -32.42 -39.75
C ARG A 386 53.77 -33.31 -38.51
N LEU A 387 52.92 -32.89 -37.57
CA LEU A 387 52.55 -33.69 -36.40
C LEU A 387 51.68 -34.90 -36.78
N GLN A 388 50.76 -34.73 -37.72
CA GLN A 388 49.91 -35.81 -38.22
C GLN A 388 50.70 -36.90 -38.97
N GLU A 389 51.66 -36.49 -39.81
CA GLU A 389 52.56 -37.43 -40.53
C GLU A 389 53.46 -38.23 -39.58
N LEU A 390 53.88 -37.63 -38.46
CA LEU A 390 54.68 -38.30 -37.42
C LEU A 390 53.86 -39.28 -36.57
N GLU A 391 52.60 -38.96 -36.30
CA GLU A 391 51.66 -39.84 -35.56
C GLU A 391 51.21 -41.03 -36.42
N GLU A 392 50.98 -40.84 -37.71
CA GLU A 392 50.64 -41.95 -38.64
C GLU A 392 51.80 -42.92 -38.81
N PHE A 393 53.05 -42.41 -38.92
CA PHE A 393 54.26 -43.24 -39.00
C PHE A 393 54.50 -44.07 -37.73
N ALA A 394 54.18 -43.52 -36.55
CA ALA A 394 54.31 -44.22 -35.28
C ALA A 394 53.23 -45.30 -35.07
N SER A 395 52.07 -45.19 -35.72
CA SER A 395 50.96 -46.17 -35.59
C SER A 395 51.09 -47.41 -36.49
N ALA A 396 51.94 -47.35 -37.52
CA ALA A 396 52.05 -48.39 -38.55
C ALA A 396 53.05 -49.52 -38.22
N VAL A 397 53.60 -49.56 -37.00
CA VAL A 397 54.54 -50.60 -36.54
C VAL A 397 53.85 -51.49 -35.51
N ASN A 398 53.62 -52.77 -35.85
CA ASN A 398 53.12 -53.80 -34.93
C ASN A 398 54.19 -54.89 -34.68
N GLU A 399 54.03 -55.60 -33.56
CA GLU A 399 55.06 -56.35 -32.79
C GLU A 399 55.88 -57.45 -33.50
N ASP A 400 55.59 -57.84 -34.74
CA ASP A 400 56.38 -58.87 -35.47
C ASP A 400 57.23 -58.33 -36.64
N GLY A 401 57.38 -57.00 -36.77
CA GLY A 401 58.51 -56.40 -37.50
C GLY A 401 58.65 -56.73 -38.99
N LEU A 402 57.55 -56.91 -39.75
CA LEU A 402 57.60 -57.07 -41.21
C LEU A 402 56.68 -56.07 -41.94
N LEU A 403 57.30 -55.25 -42.81
CA LEU A 403 56.71 -54.22 -43.67
C LEU A 403 56.00 -54.83 -44.87
N MET A 404 54.73 -54.47 -45.09
CA MET A 404 54.06 -54.67 -46.39
C MET A 404 53.99 -53.34 -47.14
N CYS A 405 54.84 -53.19 -48.16
CA CYS A 405 54.73 -52.13 -49.16
C CYS A 405 53.58 -52.44 -50.15
N PRO A 406 52.85 -51.42 -50.67
CA PRO A 406 51.71 -51.62 -51.55
C PRO A 406 52.13 -51.76 -53.01
N ILE A 407 51.44 -52.62 -53.77
CA ILE A 407 51.55 -52.72 -55.23
C ILE A 407 50.61 -51.70 -55.90
N SER A 408 51.12 -51.02 -56.93
CA SER A 408 50.47 -50.02 -57.77
C SER A 408 49.64 -50.61 -58.94
N SER A 409 48.55 -49.95 -59.31
CA SER A 409 48.02 -49.84 -60.69
C SER A 409 47.04 -48.66 -60.77
N ALA A 410 47.42 -47.51 -61.35
CA ALA A 410 47.38 -47.13 -62.77
C ALA A 410 45.97 -46.73 -63.29
N GLY A 411 45.84 -45.51 -63.80
CA GLY A 411 44.66 -45.03 -64.52
C GLY A 411 44.62 -43.52 -64.75
N ASN A 412 45.36 -43.06 -65.77
CA ASN A 412 45.63 -41.68 -66.14
C ASN A 412 44.50 -41.01 -66.97
N SER A 413 44.53 -39.66 -67.04
CA SER A 413 44.28 -38.81 -68.24
C SER A 413 42.82 -38.36 -68.55
N LEU A 414 42.46 -37.13 -68.99
CA LEU A 414 43.14 -35.96 -69.58
C LEU A 414 42.27 -34.67 -69.43
N ILE A 415 42.91 -33.50 -69.34
CA ILE A 415 42.40 -32.14 -69.67
C ILE A 415 42.55 -31.99 -71.23
N PRO A 416 41.97 -31.01 -72.01
CA PRO A 416 41.55 -29.66 -71.61
C PRO A 416 40.44 -28.91 -72.43
N GLN A 417 40.20 -27.67 -71.97
CA GLN A 417 39.82 -26.45 -72.71
C GLN A 417 38.37 -25.91 -72.72
N SER A 418 38.38 -24.57 -72.69
CA SER A 418 37.38 -23.50 -72.66
C SER A 418 36.31 -23.50 -73.76
N VAL A 419 35.21 -22.76 -73.55
CA VAL A 419 34.83 -21.52 -74.27
C VAL A 419 33.42 -21.08 -73.81
N SER A 420 33.28 -19.75 -73.65
CA SER A 420 32.08 -18.89 -73.49
C SER A 420 31.17 -19.09 -72.29
#